data_AF-A0A944YV00-F1
#
_entry.id   AF-A0A944YV00-F1
#
_cell.length_a   1.000
_cell.length_b   1.000
_cell.length_c   1.000
_cell.angle_alpha   90.00
_cell.angle_beta   90.00
_cell.angle_gamma   90.00
#
_symmetry.space_group_name_H-M   'P 1'
#
loop_
_entity.id
_entity.type
_entity.pdbx_description
1 polymer ?
#
loop_
_entity_poly.entity_id
_entity_poly.type
_entity_poly.pdbx_seq_one_letter_code
_entity_poly.pdbx_strand_id
1 'polypeptide(L)'
;DIILHLTVDKPVKGWNKLCGFVPTITKDVKPDPTSWCIVCGPPIMIKFTLPVLLEIGFAHDKIYTSLERRMKCGIGKCGRCGIGSKYVCIDGPVFSYEELKKIPDAF
;
A
#
# COMPACT_ATOMS: atom_id res chain seq x y z
N ASP A 1 18.94 -5.00 13.40
CA ASP A 1 18.51 -6.20 12.65
C ASP A 1 17.21 -5.95 11.91
N ILE A 2 17.00 -6.63 10.77
CA ILE A 2 15.78 -6.54 9.96
C ILE A 2 14.97 -7.81 10.17
N ILE A 3 13.73 -7.69 10.65
CA ILE A 3 12.79 -8.81 10.74
C ILE A 3 12.08 -8.97 9.40
N LEU A 4 12.27 -10.10 8.73
CA LEU A 4 11.75 -10.35 7.38
C LEU A 4 10.67 -11.44 7.40
N HIS A 5 9.46 -11.07 6.97
CA HIS A 5 8.37 -12.00 6.71
C HIS A 5 8.15 -12.13 5.21
N LEU A 6 8.21 -13.35 4.67
CA LEU A 6 7.90 -13.63 3.27
C LEU A 6 6.71 -14.56 3.18
N THR A 7 5.87 -14.33 2.18
CA THR A 7 4.67 -15.13 1.90
C THR A 7 4.50 -15.40 0.41
N VAL A 8 3.78 -16.47 0.09
CA VAL A 8 3.29 -16.78 -1.26
C VAL A 8 1.78 -17.02 -1.20
N ASP A 9 1.07 -16.79 -2.30
CA ASP A 9 -0.39 -16.92 -2.33
C ASP A 9 -0.88 -18.38 -2.25
N LYS A 10 -0.06 -19.32 -2.75
CA LYS A 10 -0.37 -20.75 -2.78
C LYS A 10 0.85 -21.58 -2.35
N PRO A 11 0.66 -22.74 -1.70
CA PRO A 11 1.78 -23.60 -1.35
C PRO A 11 2.58 -24.03 -2.58
N VAL A 12 3.91 -23.93 -2.50
CA VAL A 12 4.84 -24.35 -3.55
C VAL A 12 5.84 -25.34 -2.95
N LYS A 13 6.20 -26.39 -3.71
CA LYS A 13 7.19 -27.38 -3.26
C LYS A 13 8.51 -26.69 -2.90
N GLY A 14 9.02 -26.97 -1.71
CA GLY A 14 10.26 -26.38 -1.20
C GLY A 14 10.10 -25.01 -0.52
N TRP A 15 8.89 -24.43 -0.53
CA TRP A 15 8.58 -23.24 0.27
C TRP A 15 8.23 -23.64 1.71
N ASN A 16 8.90 -23.04 2.68
CA ASN A 16 8.76 -23.34 4.11
C ASN A 16 8.47 -22.10 4.97
N LYS A 17 8.04 -21.00 4.34
CA LYS A 17 7.65 -19.76 5.04
C LYS A 17 6.13 -19.60 5.00
N LEU A 18 5.62 -18.40 5.27
CA LEU A 18 4.19 -18.12 5.33
C LEU A 18 3.51 -18.36 3.98
N CYS A 19 2.22 -18.69 4.03
CA CYS A 19 1.38 -18.85 2.85
C CYS A 19 0.06 -18.10 3.08
N GLY A 20 -0.25 -17.15 2.20
CA GLY A 20 -1.40 -16.27 2.32
C GLY A 20 -1.14 -14.88 1.73
N PHE A 21 -2.20 -14.14 1.47
CA PHE A 21 -2.10 -12.78 0.95
C PHE A 21 -1.58 -11.80 2.00
N VAL A 22 -0.94 -10.73 1.53
CA VAL A 22 -0.33 -9.69 2.38
C VAL A 22 -1.27 -9.16 3.46
N PRO A 23 -2.56 -8.80 3.20
CA PRO A 23 -3.46 -8.31 4.25
C PRO A 23 -3.62 -9.30 5.41
N THR A 24 -3.75 -10.60 5.12
CA THR A 24 -3.87 -11.65 6.14
C THR A 24 -2.58 -11.76 6.95
N ILE A 25 -1.44 -11.81 6.26
CA ILE A 25 -0.14 -11.93 6.92
C ILE A 25 0.19 -10.69 7.77
N THR A 26 -0.18 -9.50 7.33
CA THR A 26 -0.03 -8.27 8.11
C THR A 26 -0.81 -8.34 9.43
N LYS A 27 -2.02 -8.91 9.40
CA LYS A 27 -2.84 -9.12 10.60
C LYS A 27 -2.19 -10.12 11.57
N ASP A 28 -1.65 -11.22 11.04
CA ASP A 28 -1.06 -12.29 11.84
C ASP A 28 0.28 -11.87 12.47
N VAL A 29 1.14 -11.19 11.71
CA VAL A 29 2.44 -10.70 12.18
C VAL A 29 2.28 -9.54 13.16
N LYS A 30 1.21 -8.74 13.02
CA LYS A 30 0.85 -7.63 13.91
C LYS A 30 2.04 -6.69 14.22
N PRO A 31 2.57 -5.97 13.21
CA PRO A 31 3.65 -5.01 13.42
C PRO A 31 3.27 -3.93 14.44
N ASP A 32 4.28 -3.34 15.09
CA ASP A 32 4.11 -2.31 16.12
C ASP A 32 3.41 -1.07 15.54
N PRO A 33 2.18 -0.73 16.01
CA PRO A 33 1.41 0.39 15.49
C PRO A 33 1.97 1.77 15.84
N THR A 34 2.97 1.84 16.73
CA THR A 34 3.66 3.10 17.04
C THR A 34 4.68 3.49 15.97
N SER A 35 5.05 2.57 15.08
CA SER A 35 5.99 2.79 13.97
C SER A 35 5.35 3.46 12.75
N TRP A 36 6.18 3.93 11.82
CA TRP A 36 5.74 4.35 10.49
C TRP A 36 5.47 3.14 9.60
N CYS A 37 4.39 3.18 8.82
CA CYS A 37 4.02 2.11 7.89
C CYS A 37 4.11 2.61 6.45
N ILE A 38 4.79 1.84 5.60
CA ILE A 38 4.87 2.07 4.16
C ILE A 38 4.32 0.84 3.45
N VAL A 39 3.31 1.03 2.59
CA VAL A 39 2.73 -0.03 1.77
C VAL A 39 3.03 0.26 0.30
N CYS A 40 3.49 -0.74 -0.44
CA CYS A 40 3.76 -0.58 -1.87
C CYS A 40 3.46 -1.90 -2.57
N GLY A 41 2.73 -1.85 -3.68
CA GLY A 41 2.39 -3.01 -4.48
C GLY A 41 1.10 -2.80 -5.27
N PRO A 42 0.48 -3.89 -5.75
CA PRO A 42 -0.72 -3.80 -6.59
C PRO A 42 -1.87 -3.03 -5.90
N PRO A 43 -2.67 -2.23 -6.63
CA PRO A 43 -3.76 -1.44 -6.05
C PRO A 43 -4.74 -2.27 -5.21
N ILE A 44 -5.03 -3.49 -5.64
CA ILE A 44 -5.91 -4.41 -4.91
C ILE A 44 -5.30 -4.85 -3.56
N MET A 45 -3.98 -5.04 -3.50
CA MET A 45 -3.28 -5.38 -2.27
C MET A 45 -3.35 -4.20 -1.29
N ILE A 46 -3.04 -2.99 -1.74
CA ILE A 46 -3.08 -1.78 -0.90
C ILE A 46 -4.50 -1.57 -0.35
N LYS A 47 -5.52 -1.65 -1.21
CA LYS A 47 -6.94 -1.46 -0.84
C LYS A 47 -7.37 -2.37 0.32
N PHE A 48 -6.86 -3.61 0.36
CA PHE A 48 -7.19 -4.56 1.43
C PHE A 48 -6.23 -4.53 2.63
N THR A 49 -4.97 -4.09 2.45
CA THR A 49 -4.01 -3.97 3.56
C THR A 49 -4.29 -2.74 4.44
N LEU A 50 -4.72 -1.62 3.86
CA LEU A 50 -4.95 -0.38 4.63
C LEU A 50 -5.96 -0.56 5.79
N PRO A 51 -7.15 -1.18 5.60
CA PRO A 51 -8.07 -1.43 6.71
C PRO A 51 -7.48 -2.32 7.80
N VAL A 52 -6.65 -3.30 7.45
CA VAL A 52 -5.98 -4.19 8.42
C VAL A 52 -5.02 -3.41 9.29
N LEU A 53 -4.24 -2.48 8.71
CA LEU A 53 -3.33 -1.62 9.47
C LEU A 53 -4.09 -0.75 10.49
N LEU A 54 -5.26 -0.25 10.13
CA LEU A 54 -6.14 0.47 11.06
C LEU A 54 -6.68 -0.45 12.17
N GLU A 55 -7.10 -1.67 11.81
CA GLU A 55 -7.61 -2.66 12.77
C GLU A 55 -6.56 -3.01 13.83
N ILE A 56 -5.29 -3.11 13.45
CA ILE A 56 -4.19 -3.40 14.38
C ILE A 56 -3.64 -2.15 15.11
N GLY A 57 -4.18 -0.96 14.82
CA GLY A 57 -3.99 0.25 15.62
C GLY A 57 -3.07 1.33 15.04
N PHE A 58 -2.66 1.23 13.77
CA PHE A 58 -1.87 2.31 13.14
C PHE A 58 -2.69 3.60 13.03
N ALA A 59 -2.09 4.72 13.42
CA ALA A 59 -2.67 6.04 13.22
C ALA A 59 -2.66 6.44 11.74
N HIS A 60 -3.67 7.21 11.31
CA HIS A 60 -3.84 7.59 9.90
C HIS A 60 -2.65 8.37 9.34
N ASP A 61 -2.02 9.21 10.16
CA ASP A 61 -0.87 10.05 9.83
C ASP A 61 0.45 9.26 9.71
N LYS A 62 0.46 7.99 10.13
CA LYS A 62 1.63 7.10 10.06
C LYS A 62 1.62 6.11 8.91
N ILE A 63 0.55 6.08 8.11
CA ILE A 63 0.41 5.14 7.00
C ILE A 63 0.63 5.87 5.67
N TYR A 64 1.60 5.41 4.90
CA TYR A 64 1.92 5.91 3.56
C TYR A 64 1.83 4.79 2.56
N THR A 65 1.39 5.11 1.34
CA THR A 65 1.41 4.16 0.24
C THR A 65 1.85 4.80 -1.05
N SER A 66 2.55 4.02 -1.87
CA SER A 66 2.83 4.38 -3.26
C SER A 66 1.66 3.97 -4.14
N LEU A 67 1.15 4.88 -4.96
CA LEU A 67 0.14 4.60 -5.96
C LEU A 67 0.78 4.38 -7.34
N GLU A 68 0.27 3.39 -8.05
CA GLU A 68 0.63 3.10 -9.43
C GLU A 68 -0.53 3.45 -10.38
N ARG A 69 -0.24 4.23 -11.42
CA ARG A 69 -1.18 4.57 -12.51
C ARG A 69 -0.46 4.53 -13.85
N ARG A 70 -1.23 4.44 -14.94
CA ARG A 70 -0.68 4.47 -16.30
C ARG A 70 -0.07 5.84 -16.60
N MET A 71 1.24 5.93 -16.50
CA MET A 71 2.00 7.12 -16.89
C MET A 71 2.36 7.08 -18.37
N LYS A 72 2.39 8.26 -19.00
CA LYS A 72 2.95 8.44 -20.35
C LYS A 72 4.01 9.53 -20.35
N CYS A 73 3.66 10.74 -19.88
CA CYS A 73 4.59 11.87 -19.90
C CYS A 73 5.49 11.97 -18.66
N GLY A 74 5.03 11.52 -17.47
CA GLY A 74 5.79 11.65 -16.21
C GLY A 74 5.98 13.08 -15.69
N ILE A 75 5.47 14.10 -16.37
CA ILE A 75 5.75 15.53 -16.09
C ILE A 75 4.49 16.40 -16.02
N GLY A 76 3.34 15.81 -15.67
CA GLY A 76 2.09 16.57 -15.46
C GLY A 76 1.39 17.09 -16.73
N LYS A 77 1.86 16.75 -17.94
CA LYS A 77 1.30 17.28 -19.20
C LYS A 77 0.09 16.52 -19.76
N CYS A 78 0.03 15.20 -19.58
CA CYS A 78 -0.92 14.35 -20.32
C CYS A 78 -2.15 13.88 -19.53
N GLY A 79 -2.20 14.10 -18.22
CA GLY A 79 -3.33 13.71 -17.34
C GLY A 79 -3.56 12.20 -17.14
N ARG A 80 -2.84 11.29 -17.82
CA ARG A 80 -3.11 9.84 -17.76
C ARG A 80 -2.93 9.19 -16.38
N CYS A 81 -2.12 9.80 -15.52
CA CYS A 81 -1.92 9.34 -14.15
C CYS A 81 -2.77 10.13 -13.15
N GLY A 82 -3.91 10.67 -13.58
CA GLY A 82 -4.84 11.40 -12.73
C GLY A 82 -5.52 10.51 -11.69
N ILE A 83 -5.67 11.05 -10.48
CA ILE A 83 -6.50 10.52 -9.39
C ILE A 83 -7.22 11.70 -8.74
N GLY A 84 -8.55 11.78 -8.90
CA GLY A 84 -9.30 12.99 -8.55
C GLY A 84 -8.67 14.24 -9.18
N SER A 85 -8.29 15.22 -8.34
CA SER A 85 -7.64 16.48 -8.73
C SER A 85 -6.10 16.44 -8.77
N LYS A 86 -5.49 15.27 -8.58
CA LYS A 86 -4.04 15.09 -8.44
C LYS A 86 -3.46 14.26 -9.58
N TYR A 87 -2.19 14.49 -9.91
CA TYR A 87 -1.42 13.69 -10.86
C TYR A 87 -0.34 12.89 -10.14
N VAL A 88 -0.45 11.56 -10.16
CA VAL A 88 0.52 10.68 -9.48
C VAL A 88 1.98 10.96 -9.85
N CYS A 89 2.26 11.41 -11.09
CA CYS A 89 3.64 11.69 -11.53
C CYS A 89 4.28 12.97 -10.97
N ILE A 90 3.51 13.94 -10.46
CA ILE A 90 4.06 15.21 -9.94
C ILE A 90 3.55 15.54 -8.53
N ASP A 91 2.36 15.09 -8.16
CA ASP A 91 1.80 15.22 -6.81
C ASP A 91 2.11 13.98 -5.95
N GLY A 92 2.40 12.84 -6.57
CA GLY A 92 2.69 11.58 -5.90
C GLY A 92 4.14 11.11 -6.15
N PRO A 93 4.39 9.79 -6.26
CA PRO A 93 3.44 8.67 -6.18
C PRO A 93 3.07 8.27 -4.75
N VAL A 94 3.80 8.79 -3.75
CA VAL A 94 3.59 8.47 -2.35
C VAL A 94 2.57 9.43 -1.74
N PHE A 95 1.55 8.87 -1.10
CA PHE A 95 0.50 9.62 -0.41
C PHE A 95 0.30 9.04 0.99
N SER A 96 0.01 9.89 1.95
CA SER A 96 -0.48 9.48 3.26
C SER A 96 -1.91 8.93 3.17
N TYR A 97 -2.30 8.08 4.11
CA TYR A 97 -3.67 7.58 4.19
C TYR A 97 -4.69 8.71 4.36
N GLU A 98 -4.33 9.78 5.09
CA GLU A 98 -5.19 10.96 5.24
C GLU A 98 -5.45 11.71 3.92
N GLU A 99 -4.45 11.82 3.04
CA GLU A 99 -4.61 12.41 1.72
C GLU A 99 -5.51 11.54 0.85
N LEU A 100 -5.29 10.23 0.86
CA LEU A 100 -6.07 9.29 0.05
C LEU A 100 -7.56 9.29 0.39
N LYS A 101 -7.91 9.46 1.67
CA LYS A 101 -9.32 9.59 2.09
C LYS A 101 -10.03 10.81 1.47
N LYS A 102 -9.28 11.81 1.02
CA LYS A 102 -9.80 13.04 0.41
C LYS A 102 -9.84 12.94 -1.13
N ILE A 103 -9.26 11.88 -1.72
CA ILE A 103 -9.18 11.69 -3.16
C ILE A 103 -10.25 10.64 -3.58
N PRO A 104 -11.28 11.03 -4.34
CA PRO A 104 -12.23 10.08 -4.91
C PRO A 104 -11.52 9.09 -5.83
N ASP A 105 -11.95 7.82 -5.81
CA ASP A 105 -11.45 6.75 -6.69
C ASP A 105 -9.91 6.60 -6.71
N ALA A 106 -9.29 6.77 -5.54
CA ALA A 106 -7.85 6.62 -5.37
C ALA A 106 -7.32 5.21 -5.72
N PHE A 107 -8.18 4.18 -5.64
CA PHE A 107 -7.86 2.78 -5.94
C PHE A 107 -8.61 2.26 -7.16
#